data_AF-A0A4Q3Y0Q9-F1
#
_entry.id   AF-A0A4Q3Y0Q9-F1
#
_cell.length_a   1.000
_cell.length_b   1.000
_cell.length_c   1.000
_cell.angle_alpha   90.00
_cell.angle_beta   90.00
_cell.angle_gamma   90.00
#
_symmetry.space_group_name_H-M   'P 1'
#
loop_
_entity.id
_entity.type
_entity.pdbx_description
1 polymer ?
#
loop_
_entity_poly.entity_id
_entity_poly.type
_entity_poly.pdbx_seq_one_letter_code
_entity_poly.pdbx_strand_id
1 'polypeptide(L)' 'MMRSFLLAVRFAAVGLFSALPGVAAAADGQAYPIVLKNALGTADITKKPVRVATVAWANHEVPLALGIVPVGF' A
#
# COMPACT_ATOMS: atom_id res chain seq x y z
N MET A 1 -20.36 -32.66 24.59
CA MET A 1 -20.66 -32.24 23.20
C MET A 1 -20.30 -30.79 22.87
N MET A 2 -20.40 -29.79 23.76
CA MET A 2 -20.15 -28.36 23.41
C MET A 2 -18.67 -27.93 23.29
N ARG A 3 -17.72 -28.68 23.85
CA ARG A 3 -16.29 -28.28 23.94
C ARG A 3 -15.46 -28.57 22.68
N SER A 4 -15.82 -29.61 21.93
CA SER A 4 -15.19 -29.96 20.65
C SER A 4 -15.60 -29.02 19.53
N PHE A 5 -16.79 -28.42 19.62
CA PHE A 5 -17.28 -27.43 18.65
C PHE A 5 -16.52 -26.10 18.75
N LEU A 6 -16.17 -25.69 19.97
CA LEU A 6 -15.37 -24.47 20.22
C LEU A 6 -13.93 -24.58 19.72
N LEU A 7 -13.33 -25.79 19.68
CA LEU A 7 -11.98 -26.00 19.17
C LEU A 7 -11.92 -25.96 17.64
N ALA A 8 -12.94 -26.49 16.96
CA ALA A 8 -13.07 -26.42 15.50
C ALA A 8 -13.19 -24.97 14.99
N VAL A 9 -13.92 -24.11 15.71
CA VAL A 9 -14.05 -22.69 15.39
C VAL A 9 -12.71 -21.94 15.56
N ARG A 10 -11.87 -22.34 16.51
CA ARG A 10 -10.53 -21.74 16.69
C ARG A 10 -9.51 -22.16 15.63
N PHE A 11 -9.60 -23.40 15.12
CA PHE A 11 -8.78 -23.83 13.98
C PHE A 11 -9.19 -23.13 12.68
N ALA A 12 -10.49 -22.90 12.46
CA ALA A 12 -10.97 -22.13 11.32
C ALA A 12 -10.51 -20.66 11.35
N ALA A 13 -10.43 -20.04 12.54
CA ALA A 13 -9.98 -18.66 12.69
C ALA A 13 -8.47 -18.48 12.43
N VAL A 14 -7.64 -19.51 12.64
CA VAL A 14 -6.19 -19.45 12.36
C VAL A 14 -5.87 -19.80 10.90
N GLY A 15 -6.66 -20.68 10.27
CA GLY A 15 -6.49 -21.04 8.86
C GLY A 15 -6.86 -19.92 7.87
N LEU A 16 -7.70 -18.98 8.27
CA LEU A 16 -8.13 -17.87 7.40
C LEU A 16 -7.10 -16.72 7.34
N PHE A 17 -6.08 -16.70 8.19
CA PHE A 17 -5.04 -15.67 8.20
C PHE A 17 -3.91 -15.93 7.19
N SER A 18 -3.81 -17.14 6.64
CA SER A 18 -2.69 -17.58 5.79
C SER A 18 -2.89 -17.36 4.29
N ALA A 19 -4.04 -16.81 3.88
CA ALA A 19 -4.43 -16.68 2.47
C ALA A 19 -4.62 -15.22 2.01
N LEU A 20 -3.84 -14.29 2.56
CA LEU A 20 -3.74 -12.94 1.99
C LEU A 20 -2.51 -12.88 1.10
N PRO A 21 -2.63 -12.99 -0.24
CA PRO A 21 -1.59 -12.48 -1.12
C PRO A 21 -1.54 -10.96 -0.90
N GLY A 22 -0.68 -10.51 0.00
CA GLY A 22 -0.36 -9.10 0.25
C GLY A 22 0.48 -8.51 -0.89
N VAL A 23 0.06 -8.72 -2.14
CA VAL A 23 0.64 -8.06 -3.30
C VAL A 23 -0.24 -6.85 -3.57
N ALA A 24 0.20 -5.68 -3.10
CA ALA A 24 -0.40 -4.42 -3.51
C ALA A 24 -0.15 -4.27 -5.02
N ALA A 25 -1.11 -4.70 -5.83
CA ALA A 25 -1.08 -4.50 -7.26
C ALA A 25 -1.14 -2.99 -7.53
N ALA A 26 -0.15 -2.47 -8.25
CA ALA A 26 -0.19 -1.11 -8.75
C ALA A 26 -1.46 -0.95 -9.61
N ALA A 27 -2.34 -0.03 -9.22
CA ALA A 27 -3.59 0.21 -9.94
C ALA A 27 -3.28 0.82 -11.31
N ASP A 28 -3.24 -0.01 -12.36
CA ASP A 28 -3.05 0.44 -13.75
C ASP A 28 -4.26 1.21 -14.31
N GLY A 29 -5.34 1.37 -13.52
CA GLY A 29 -6.57 2.10 -13.89
C GLY A 29 -6.66 3.54 -13.37
N GLN A 30 -5.58 4.13 -12.87
CA GLN A 30 -5.64 5.49 -12.31
C GLN A 30 -5.90 6.53 -13.40
N ALA A 31 -6.98 7.31 -13.25
CA ALA A 31 -7.28 8.45 -14.11
C ALA A 31 -6.42 9.66 -13.75
N TYR A 32 -5.97 10.38 -14.78
CA TYR A 32 -5.17 11.60 -14.67
C TYR A 32 -5.91 12.78 -15.33
N PRO A 33 -5.70 14.02 -14.87
CA PRO A 33 -4.73 14.46 -13.85
C PRO A 33 -5.17 14.16 -12.42
N ILE A 34 -4.19 13.96 -11.52
CA ILE A 34 -4.40 13.90 -10.06
C ILE A 34 -3.96 15.24 -9.48
N VAL A 35 -4.86 15.92 -8.78
CA VAL A 35 -4.60 17.20 -8.13
C VAL A 35 -4.44 16.95 -6.63
N LEU A 36 -3.26 17.24 -6.09
CA LEU A 36 -2.94 17.04 -4.67
C LEU A 36 -2.81 18.39 -3.96
N LYS A 37 -3.64 18.62 -2.95
CA LYS A 37 -3.51 19.78 -2.06
C LYS A 37 -2.61 19.44 -0.88
N ASN A 38 -1.66 20.32 -0.55
CA ASN A 38 -0.76 20.20 0.60
C ASN A 38 -0.61 21.56 1.31
N ALA A 39 0.21 21.60 2.37
CA ALA A 39 0.44 22.83 3.14
C ALA A 39 1.13 23.95 2.34
N LEU A 40 1.81 23.61 1.24
CA LEU A 40 2.53 24.54 0.37
C LEU A 40 1.71 24.99 -0.85
N GLY A 41 0.49 24.47 -1.03
CA GLY A 41 -0.38 24.80 -2.16
C GLY A 41 -0.96 23.56 -2.84
N THR A 42 -0.91 23.52 -4.16
CA THR A 42 -1.48 22.44 -4.99
C THR A 42 -0.42 21.93 -5.96
N ALA A 43 -0.36 20.60 -6.15
CA ALA A 43 0.51 19.95 -7.10
C ALA A 43 -0.29 19.05 -8.05
N ASP A 44 -0.06 19.22 -9.35
CA ASP A 44 -0.73 18.45 -10.40
C ASP A 44 0.18 17.33 -10.92
N ILE A 45 -0.31 16.09 -10.84
CA ILE A 45 0.31 14.93 -11.47
C ILE A 45 -0.48 14.66 -12.76
N THR A 46 0.08 15.05 -13.90
CA THR A 46 -0.62 15.01 -15.19
C THR A 46 -0.61 13.64 -15.87
N LYS A 47 0.31 12.75 -15.47
CA LYS A 47 0.48 11.39 -16.03
C LYS A 47 1.14 10.46 -15.01
N LYS A 48 1.14 9.16 -15.32
CA LYS A 48 1.81 8.14 -14.51
C LYS A 48 3.30 8.48 -14.28
N PRO A 49 3.75 8.62 -13.02
CA PRO A 49 5.16 8.87 -12.72
C PRO A 49 6.05 7.68 -13.11
N VAL A 50 7.22 7.98 -13.69
CA VAL A 50 8.22 6.96 -14.09
C VAL A 50 9.42 6.94 -13.15
N ARG A 51 9.69 8.07 -12.47
CA ARG A 51 10.79 8.24 -11.53
C ARG A 51 10.29 9.02 -10.32
N VAL A 52 10.48 8.48 -9.12
CA VAL A 52 10.07 9.09 -7.85
C VAL A 52 11.33 9.45 -7.07
N ALA A 53 11.46 10.71 -6.66
CA ALA A 53 12.50 11.15 -5.73
C ALA A 53 11.86 11.46 -4.39
N THR A 54 12.56 11.15 -3.31
CA THR A 54 12.16 11.53 -1.96
C THR A 54 13.00 12.74 -1.55
N VAL A 55 12.40 13.65 -0.79
CA VAL A 55 13.08 14.86 -0.31
C VAL A 55 12.76 14.98 1.17
N ALA A 56 13.77 15.31 1.98
CA ALA A 56 13.73 15.39 3.43
C ALA A 56 13.84 14.03 4.16
N TRP A 57 14.19 14.13 5.44
CA TRP A 57 14.55 12.98 6.27
C TRP A 57 13.39 11.99 6.41
N ALA A 58 13.71 10.69 6.34
CA ALA A 58 12.79 9.56 6.50
C ALA A 58 11.61 9.47 5.50
N ASN A 59 11.60 10.24 4.42
CA ASN A 59 10.50 10.19 3.43
C ASN A 59 10.57 8.99 2.46
N HIS A 60 11.64 8.19 2.51
CA HIS A 60 11.82 7.02 1.65
C HIS A 60 11.06 5.78 2.11
N GLU A 61 10.60 5.73 3.36
CA GLU A 61 9.90 4.57 3.91
C GLU A 61 8.59 4.28 3.16
N VAL A 62 7.84 5.32 2.80
CA VAL A 62 6.54 5.18 2.14
C VAL A 62 6.67 4.61 0.72
N PRO A 63 7.51 5.15 -0.18
CA PRO A 63 7.73 4.53 -1.49
C PRO A 63 8.23 3.09 -1.40
N LEU A 64 9.15 2.79 -0.47
CA LEU A 64 9.69 1.44 -0.30
C LEU A 64 8.62 0.44 0.15
N ALA A 65 7.72 0.83 1.05
CA ALA A 65 6.58 0.01 1.45
C ALA A 65 5.63 -0.30 0.28
N LEU A 66 5.59 0.56 -0.74
CA LEU A 66 4.81 0.36 -1.98
C LEU A 66 5.60 -0.37 -3.09
N GLY A 67 6.82 -0.84 -2.80
CA GLY A 67 7.69 -1.51 -3.77
C GLY A 67 8.33 -0.56 -4.80
N ILE A 68 8.35 0.74 -4.53
CA ILE A 68 8.93 1.76 -5.41
C ILE A 68 10.31 2.15 -4.87
N VAL A 69 11.36 1.93 -5.66
CA VAL A 69 12.73 2.36 -5.33
C VAL A 69 12.93 3.82 -5.76
N PRO A 70 13.24 4.75 -4.85
CA PRO A 70 13.48 6.14 -5.20
C PRO A 70 14.75 6.32 -6.04
N VAL A 71 14.76 7.33 -6.92
CA VAL A 71 15.94 7.69 -7.73
C VAL A 71 16.85 8.71 -7.04
N GLY A 72 16.45 9.23 -5.88
CA GLY A 72 17.16 10.24 -5.09
C GLY A 72 16.46 10.49 -3.74
N PHE A 73 17.20 11.02 -2.76
CA PHE A 73 16.83 11.18 -1.35
C PHE A 73 17.03 12.62 -0.84
#